data_AF-A0A6I1NJL7-F1
#
_entry.id   AF-A0A6I1NJL7-F1
#
_cell.length_a   1.000
_cell.length_b   1.000
_cell.length_c   1.000
_cell.angle_alpha   90.00
_cell.angle_beta   90.00
_cell.angle_gamma   90.00
#
_symmetry.space_group_name_H-M   'P 1'
#
loop_
_entity.id
_entity.type
_entity.pdbx_description
1 polymer ?
#
loop_
_entity_poly.entity_id
_entity_poly.type
_entity_poly.pdbx_seq_one_letter_code
_entity_poly.pdbx_strand_id
1 'polypeptide(L)'
;MGSTVSTGKLVAVFTAYSGKRFYVMFEETYESNCFPRTPRWSCYAIGDLNAVMKAIFEAGSHCEGGMLKGAGGRDVTPEGYIAGWLKELSNPVEFTDRPIKLESGASFNASIPNGQLESAKAKLISLGRDDIASVLEEGKSANFSLYGGAELVAALYDGKAMGPWRIIKSGETPLCGARSPDLGYDPVKAKAFGLDVPRFYKISENDTSRLIQGSDGNWRCEGWDYSYVARYVKTLWEAELREPGSYRARIKAYREAVKSAPCIPKHGVRIVVDTNIALQEYDQGIVNRATTQLPHTTIGNEVRLEMPEEASMLYFVTGLPVSCTKWVITDSAPTEQLCLLAG
;
A
#
# COMPACT_ATOMS: atom_id res chain seq x y z
N MET A 1 -18.26 7.00 -7.13
CA MET A 1 -17.12 6.46 -6.35
C MET A 1 -17.48 6.53 -4.87
N GLY A 2 -17.26 5.44 -4.13
CA GLY A 2 -17.43 5.38 -2.68
C GLY A 2 -16.09 5.54 -1.96
N SER A 3 -16.13 5.72 -0.65
CA SER A 3 -14.96 5.75 0.23
C SER A 3 -15.23 4.86 1.44
N THR A 4 -14.23 4.10 1.84
CA THR A 4 -14.26 3.37 3.11
C THR A 4 -14.13 4.37 4.26
N VAL A 5 -15.08 4.37 5.18
CA VAL A 5 -15.08 5.23 6.37
C VAL A 5 -14.68 4.40 7.58
N SER A 6 -13.53 4.73 8.16
CA SER A 6 -13.00 4.12 9.39
C SER A 6 -13.56 4.83 10.63
N THR A 7 -14.25 4.08 11.49
CA THR A 7 -14.87 4.59 12.73
C THR A 7 -14.19 4.08 14.00
N GLY A 8 -13.52 2.93 13.94
CA GLY A 8 -12.86 2.31 15.09
C GLY A 8 -11.67 1.46 14.68
N LYS A 9 -10.67 1.34 15.57
CA LYS A 9 -9.49 0.49 15.42
C LYS A 9 -9.30 -0.29 16.70
N LEU A 10 -8.88 -1.54 16.59
CA LEU A 10 -8.52 -2.38 17.72
C LEU A 10 -7.44 -3.35 17.27
N VAL A 11 -6.38 -3.47 18.08
CA VAL A 11 -5.38 -4.53 17.91
C VAL A 11 -5.53 -5.51 19.04
N ALA A 12 -5.61 -6.78 18.70
CA ALA A 12 -5.53 -7.87 19.65
C ALA A 12 -4.17 -8.58 19.52
N VAL A 13 -3.76 -9.31 20.56
CA VAL A 13 -2.47 -10.00 20.63
C VAL A 13 -2.61 -11.36 21.29
N PHE A 14 -1.81 -12.32 20.85
CA PHE A 14 -1.66 -13.60 21.52
C PHE A 14 -0.26 -14.20 21.32
N THR A 15 0.07 -15.18 22.14
CA THR A 15 1.29 -15.98 21.98
C THR A 15 0.89 -17.37 21.46
N ALA A 16 1.37 -17.71 20.26
CA ALA A 16 1.16 -19.02 19.66
C ALA A 16 1.84 -20.12 20.49
N TYR A 17 1.47 -21.39 20.26
CA TYR A 17 2.13 -22.52 20.94
C TYR A 17 3.62 -22.65 20.58
N SER A 18 4.05 -22.05 19.47
CA SER A 18 5.46 -21.91 19.10
C SER A 18 6.23 -20.89 19.97
N GLY A 19 5.55 -20.16 20.85
CA GLY A 19 6.11 -19.05 21.63
C GLY A 19 6.20 -17.74 20.85
N LYS A 20 5.84 -17.72 19.55
CA LYS A 20 5.82 -16.50 18.75
C LYS A 20 4.61 -15.64 19.08
N ARG A 21 4.82 -14.33 19.06
CA ARG A 21 3.75 -13.35 19.26
C ARG A 21 3.08 -13.01 17.93
N PHE A 22 1.75 -13.00 17.94
CA PHE A 22 0.93 -12.61 16.80
C PHE A 22 -0.04 -11.50 17.20
N TYR A 23 -0.29 -10.60 16.26
CA TYR A 23 -1.23 -9.50 16.38
C TYR A 23 -2.39 -9.70 15.40
N VAL A 24 -3.58 -9.29 15.80
CA VAL A 24 -4.81 -9.35 15.00
C VAL A 24 -5.39 -7.95 14.93
N MET A 25 -5.49 -7.40 13.73
CA MET A 25 -6.04 -6.06 13.50
C MET A 25 -7.52 -6.13 13.17
N PHE A 26 -8.32 -5.39 13.91
CA PHE A 26 -9.75 -5.21 13.67
C PHE A 26 -10.03 -3.74 13.37
N GLU A 27 -10.78 -3.50 12.30
CA GLU A 27 -11.22 -2.15 11.95
C GLU A 27 -12.74 -2.13 11.84
N GLU A 28 -13.35 -1.09 12.39
CA GLU A 28 -14.77 -0.80 12.21
C GLU A 28 -14.92 0.14 11.02
N THR A 29 -15.64 -0.32 10.00
CA THR A 29 -15.81 0.46 8.77
C THR A 29 -17.23 0.39 8.21
N TYR A 30 -17.55 1.35 7.34
CA TYR A 30 -18.66 1.28 6.39
C TYR A 30 -18.26 1.92 5.06
N GLU A 31 -18.96 1.58 3.99
CA GLU A 31 -18.77 2.21 2.67
C GLU A 31 -19.71 3.40 2.48
N SER A 32 -19.19 4.55 2.08
CA SER A 32 -19.98 5.79 2.00
C SER A 32 -21.12 5.73 0.98
N ASN A 33 -21.04 4.84 0.00
CA ASN A 33 -22.05 4.59 -1.02
C ASN A 33 -22.98 3.40 -0.71
N CYS A 34 -22.79 2.69 0.43
CA CYS A 34 -23.66 1.61 0.86
C CYS A 34 -24.63 2.09 1.96
N PHE A 35 -25.93 1.87 1.75
CA PHE A 35 -26.99 2.28 2.70
C PHE A 35 -27.73 1.05 3.25
N PRO A 36 -28.06 1.02 4.56
CA PRO A 36 -27.69 2.00 5.59
C PRO A 36 -26.18 1.95 5.91
N ARG A 37 -25.61 3.11 6.22
CA ARG A 37 -24.19 3.29 6.59
C ARG A 37 -23.92 2.79 8.01
N THR A 38 -24.13 1.50 8.24
CA THR A 38 -23.95 0.86 9.54
C THR A 38 -22.51 0.38 9.67
N PRO A 39 -21.70 0.96 10.58
CA PRO A 39 -20.35 0.49 10.82
C PRO A 39 -20.33 -0.98 11.26
N ARG A 40 -19.33 -1.73 10.81
CA ARG A 40 -19.12 -3.12 11.22
C ARG A 40 -17.65 -3.38 11.46
N TRP A 41 -17.35 -4.08 12.54
CA TRP A 41 -16.02 -4.60 12.81
C TRP A 41 -15.68 -5.72 11.84
N SER A 42 -14.45 -5.71 11.34
CA SER A 42 -13.93 -6.78 10.50
C SER A 42 -12.47 -7.06 10.86
N CYS A 43 -12.09 -8.34 10.82
CA CYS A 43 -10.69 -8.71 10.93
C CYS A 43 -9.97 -8.33 9.64
N TYR A 44 -9.07 -7.36 9.75
CA TYR A 44 -8.35 -6.78 8.63
C TYR A 44 -7.04 -7.52 8.32
N ALA A 45 -6.24 -7.81 9.34
CA ALA A 45 -4.94 -8.46 9.19
C ALA A 45 -4.62 -9.34 10.42
N ILE A 46 -3.80 -10.37 10.22
CA ILE A 46 -3.22 -11.21 11.27
C ILE A 46 -1.79 -11.56 10.91
N GLY A 47 -0.88 -11.49 11.87
CA GLY A 47 0.51 -11.85 11.63
C GLY A 47 1.44 -11.44 12.76
N ASP A 48 2.74 -11.64 12.54
CA ASP A 48 3.76 -11.08 13.42
C ASP A 48 3.83 -9.55 13.30
N LEU A 49 4.74 -8.93 14.07
CA LEU A 49 4.92 -7.48 14.07
C LEU A 49 5.20 -6.92 12.66
N ASN A 50 6.03 -7.59 11.86
CA ASN A 50 6.38 -7.14 10.52
C ASN A 50 5.16 -7.14 9.60
N ALA A 51 4.37 -8.21 9.65
CA ALA A 51 3.15 -8.35 8.86
C ALA A 51 2.13 -7.26 9.20
N VAL A 52 1.87 -7.01 10.49
CA VAL A 52 0.90 -5.97 10.88
C VAL A 52 1.42 -4.55 10.62
N MET A 53 2.72 -4.28 10.79
CA MET A 53 3.30 -2.99 10.43
C MET A 53 3.17 -2.73 8.93
N LYS A 54 3.47 -3.72 8.09
CA LYS A 54 3.25 -3.63 6.65
C LYS A 54 1.78 -3.33 6.31
N ALA A 55 0.84 -4.01 6.97
CA ALA A 55 -0.60 -3.79 6.77
C ALA A 55 -1.05 -2.38 7.21
N ILE A 56 -0.54 -1.87 8.35
CA ILE A 56 -0.83 -0.51 8.84
C ILE A 56 -0.44 0.55 7.81
N PHE A 57 0.78 0.46 7.27
CA PHE A 57 1.29 1.44 6.31
C PHE A 57 0.64 1.29 4.93
N GLU A 58 0.32 0.05 4.52
CA GLU A 58 -0.48 -0.20 3.31
C GLU A 58 -1.87 0.44 3.44
N ALA A 59 -2.58 0.22 4.54
CA ALA A 59 -3.87 0.87 4.84
C ALA A 59 -3.76 2.40 4.85
N GLY A 60 -2.76 2.94 5.56
CA GLY A 60 -2.53 4.38 5.66
C GLY A 60 -2.25 5.06 4.34
N SER A 61 -1.70 4.35 3.35
CA SER A 61 -1.46 4.90 2.01
C SER A 61 -2.76 5.30 1.27
N HIS A 62 -3.88 4.65 1.58
CA HIS A 62 -5.18 4.93 0.94
C HIS A 62 -5.80 6.27 1.40
N CYS A 63 -5.25 6.91 2.43
CA CYS A 63 -5.65 8.24 2.88
C CYS A 63 -5.33 9.33 1.84
N GLU A 64 -4.19 9.24 1.14
CA GLU A 64 -3.74 10.27 0.18
C GLU A 64 -4.69 10.38 -1.02
N GLY A 65 -5.21 9.26 -1.52
CA GLY A 65 -6.18 9.24 -2.63
C GLY A 65 -7.63 9.51 -2.19
N GLY A 66 -7.88 9.77 -0.91
CA GLY A 66 -9.21 10.04 -0.37
C GLY A 66 -10.17 8.84 -0.36
N MET A 67 -9.69 7.64 -0.71
CA MET A 67 -10.49 6.40 -0.67
C MET A 67 -10.77 5.94 0.75
N LEU A 68 -9.92 6.33 1.70
CA LEU A 68 -10.07 6.08 3.12
C LEU A 68 -10.37 7.38 3.86
N LYS A 69 -11.47 7.43 4.59
CA LYS A 69 -11.93 8.58 5.38
C LYS A 69 -12.02 8.22 6.86
N GLY A 70 -11.94 9.23 7.72
CA GLY A 70 -12.25 9.10 9.14
C GLY A 70 -13.76 9.17 9.41
N ALA A 71 -14.15 8.88 10.66
CA ALA A 71 -15.53 8.93 11.12
C ALA A 71 -16.30 10.18 10.63
N GLY A 72 -17.53 9.96 10.16
CA GLY A 72 -18.36 11.00 9.55
C GLY A 72 -17.96 11.38 8.12
N GLY A 73 -17.05 10.64 7.48
CA GLY A 73 -16.58 10.91 6.11
C GLY A 73 -15.52 12.02 6.02
N ARG A 74 -14.96 12.43 7.17
CA ARG A 74 -13.92 13.47 7.23
C ARG A 74 -12.61 13.01 6.61
N ASP A 75 -11.86 13.95 6.06
CA ASP A 75 -10.51 13.67 5.61
C ASP A 75 -9.63 13.20 6.76
N VAL A 76 -8.76 12.25 6.46
CA VAL A 76 -7.79 11.71 7.38
C VAL A 76 -6.45 11.64 6.66
N THR A 77 -5.37 12.02 7.35
CA THR A 77 -4.02 11.92 6.80
C THR A 77 -3.43 10.55 7.13
N PRO A 78 -2.49 10.02 6.31
CA PRO A 78 -1.76 8.81 6.66
C PRO A 78 -1.13 8.90 8.06
N GLU A 79 -0.58 10.07 8.42
CA GLU A 79 0.09 10.27 9.70
C GLU A 79 -0.85 10.02 10.89
N GLY A 80 -2.08 10.54 10.80
CA GLY A 80 -3.11 10.37 11.82
C GLY A 80 -3.70 8.97 11.83
N TYR A 81 -3.91 8.38 10.65
CA TYR A 81 -4.44 7.02 10.53
C TYR A 81 -3.47 5.97 11.11
N ILE A 82 -2.19 6.04 10.73
CA ILE A 82 -1.11 5.18 11.25
C ILE A 82 -0.94 5.40 12.76
N ALA A 83 -1.01 6.65 13.24
CA ALA A 83 -0.92 6.93 14.68
C ALA A 83 -2.01 6.22 15.49
N GLY A 84 -3.22 6.13 14.95
CA GLY A 84 -4.32 5.41 15.59
C GLY A 84 -4.01 3.92 15.75
N TRP A 85 -3.42 3.30 14.72
CA TRP A 85 -3.00 1.90 14.79
C TRP A 85 -1.83 1.67 15.75
N LEU A 86 -0.80 2.52 15.72
CA LEU A 86 0.34 2.40 16.63
C LEU A 86 -0.09 2.56 18.11
N LYS A 87 -1.10 3.41 18.37
CA LYS A 87 -1.70 3.53 19.71
C LYS A 87 -2.40 2.25 20.17
N GLU A 88 -3.13 1.57 19.30
CA GLU A 88 -3.75 0.29 19.63
C GLU A 88 -2.70 -0.82 19.78
N LEU A 89 -1.65 -0.78 18.96
CA LEU A 89 -0.55 -1.76 18.98
C LEU A 89 0.33 -1.63 20.24
N SER A 90 0.44 -0.44 20.85
CA SER A 90 1.19 -0.23 22.09
C SER A 90 0.48 -0.78 23.32
N ASN A 91 -0.84 -0.97 23.25
CA ASN A 91 -1.65 -1.54 24.33
C ASN A 91 -2.77 -2.43 23.76
N PRO A 92 -2.41 -3.57 23.16
CA PRO A 92 -3.36 -4.46 22.49
C PRO A 92 -4.29 -5.17 23.49
N VAL A 93 -5.40 -5.72 23.00
CA VAL A 93 -6.28 -6.59 23.77
C VAL A 93 -5.82 -8.05 23.69
N GLU A 94 -5.89 -8.81 24.76
CA GLU A 94 -5.61 -10.25 24.70
C GLU A 94 -6.64 -10.98 23.83
N PHE A 95 -6.15 -11.80 22.90
CA PHE A 95 -7.00 -12.54 21.98
C PHE A 95 -7.01 -14.01 22.32
N THR A 96 -8.15 -14.52 22.80
CA THR A 96 -8.26 -15.90 23.25
C THR A 96 -8.14 -16.92 22.12
N ASP A 97 -7.53 -18.06 22.45
CA ASP A 97 -7.46 -19.21 21.57
C ASP A 97 -8.86 -19.70 21.18
N ARG A 98 -8.98 -20.24 19.98
CA ARG A 98 -10.25 -20.64 19.37
C ARG A 98 -10.05 -21.66 18.26
N PRO A 99 -11.05 -22.49 17.97
CA PRO A 99 -10.99 -23.37 16.83
C PRO A 99 -11.04 -22.59 15.51
N ILE A 100 -10.17 -22.94 14.58
CA ILE A 100 -10.18 -22.50 13.19
C ILE A 100 -10.58 -23.69 12.33
N LYS A 101 -11.58 -23.47 11.48
CA LYS A 101 -12.05 -24.45 10.49
C LYS A 101 -11.62 -23.99 9.11
N LEU A 102 -10.83 -24.81 8.42
CA LEU A 102 -10.51 -24.65 7.01
C LEU A 102 -11.35 -25.61 6.17
N GLU A 103 -11.97 -25.07 5.15
CA GLU A 103 -12.77 -25.77 4.14
C GLU A 103 -12.82 -24.96 2.85
N SER A 104 -12.71 -25.68 1.73
CA SER A 104 -12.93 -25.11 0.41
C SER A 104 -14.42 -24.92 0.14
N GLY A 105 -14.81 -23.80 -0.46
CA GLY A 105 -16.19 -23.61 -0.88
C GLY A 105 -16.38 -22.59 -2.00
N ALA A 106 -17.53 -22.68 -2.67
CA ALA A 106 -17.92 -21.73 -3.71
C ALA A 106 -18.39 -20.37 -3.14
N SER A 107 -18.71 -20.31 -1.85
CA SER A 107 -19.20 -19.09 -1.21
C SER A 107 -18.11 -18.03 -1.10
N PHE A 108 -18.49 -16.77 -1.32
CA PHE A 108 -17.62 -15.62 -1.01
C PHE A 108 -17.19 -15.61 0.46
N ASN A 109 -17.96 -16.23 1.37
CA ASN A 109 -17.63 -16.31 2.80
C ASN A 109 -16.88 -17.59 3.19
N ALA A 110 -16.57 -18.47 2.24
CA ALA A 110 -15.81 -19.69 2.52
C ALA A 110 -14.43 -19.35 3.08
N SER A 111 -13.93 -20.21 3.97
CA SER A 111 -12.59 -20.03 4.55
C SER A 111 -11.50 -20.07 3.47
N ILE A 112 -11.67 -20.92 2.44
CA ILE A 112 -10.85 -20.96 1.22
C ILE A 112 -11.80 -20.98 0.02
N PRO A 113 -11.90 -19.91 -0.79
CA PRO A 113 -12.65 -19.95 -2.04
C PRO A 113 -12.09 -21.01 -3.00
N ASN A 114 -12.95 -21.71 -3.76
CA ASN A 114 -12.50 -22.75 -4.70
C ASN A 114 -11.41 -22.27 -5.68
N GLY A 115 -11.52 -21.03 -6.17
CA GLY A 115 -10.52 -20.43 -7.06
C GLY A 115 -9.15 -20.15 -6.41
N GLN A 116 -9.05 -20.29 -5.09
CA GLN A 116 -7.82 -20.13 -4.31
C GLN A 116 -7.34 -21.45 -3.67
N LEU A 117 -7.97 -22.58 -3.99
CA LEU A 117 -7.65 -23.86 -3.36
C LEU A 117 -6.22 -24.31 -3.70
N GLU A 118 -5.84 -24.27 -4.97
CA GLU A 118 -4.50 -24.72 -5.40
C GLU A 118 -3.38 -23.84 -4.83
N SER A 119 -3.59 -22.52 -4.79
CA SER A 119 -2.63 -21.59 -4.18
C SER A 119 -2.53 -21.82 -2.66
N ALA A 120 -3.65 -22.07 -1.99
CA ALA A 120 -3.67 -22.40 -0.56
C ALA A 120 -2.95 -23.74 -0.28
N LYS A 121 -3.20 -24.79 -1.08
CA LYS A 121 -2.51 -26.09 -0.97
C LYS A 121 -1.01 -25.95 -1.15
N ALA A 122 -0.55 -25.25 -2.19
CA ALA A 122 0.87 -25.01 -2.40
C ALA A 122 1.52 -24.31 -1.20
N LYS A 123 0.82 -23.36 -0.58
CA LYS A 123 1.29 -22.68 0.63
C LYS A 123 1.34 -23.61 1.84
N LEU A 124 0.32 -24.44 2.05
CA LEU A 124 0.29 -25.45 3.11
C LEU A 124 1.47 -26.43 3.00
N ILE A 125 1.71 -26.96 1.79
CA ILE A 125 2.84 -27.86 1.52
C ILE A 125 4.18 -27.16 1.80
N SER A 126 4.33 -25.89 1.38
CA SER A 126 5.55 -25.12 1.68
C SER A 126 5.82 -24.91 3.17
N LEU A 127 4.79 -25.07 4.02
CA LEU A 127 4.87 -24.97 5.48
C LEU A 127 4.94 -26.36 6.15
N GLY A 128 5.07 -27.44 5.38
CA GLY A 128 5.09 -28.82 5.87
C GLY A 128 3.75 -29.30 6.41
N ARG A 129 2.64 -28.75 5.91
CA ARG A 129 1.25 -29.11 6.28
C ARG A 129 0.52 -29.85 5.16
N ASP A 130 1.22 -30.81 4.57
CA ASP A 130 0.71 -31.76 3.58
C ASP A 130 -0.54 -32.49 4.11
N ASP A 131 -0.58 -32.78 5.42
CA ASP A 131 -1.73 -33.36 6.11
C ASP A 131 -3.02 -32.54 5.90
N ILE A 132 -2.95 -31.21 6.04
CA ILE A 132 -4.10 -30.32 5.81
C ILE A 132 -4.40 -30.23 4.31
N ALA A 133 -3.37 -30.13 3.47
CA ALA A 133 -3.56 -29.99 2.02
C ALA A 133 -4.32 -31.20 1.44
N SER A 134 -3.98 -32.42 1.85
CA SER A 134 -4.69 -33.65 1.45
C SER A 134 -6.14 -33.67 1.94
N VAL A 135 -6.39 -33.27 3.20
CA VAL A 135 -7.76 -33.18 3.73
C VAL A 135 -8.62 -32.23 2.91
N LEU A 136 -8.09 -31.07 2.52
CA LEU A 136 -8.81 -30.09 1.71
C LEU A 136 -9.04 -30.57 0.27
N GLU A 137 -8.10 -31.31 -0.30
CA GLU A 137 -8.23 -31.92 -1.63
C GLU A 137 -9.34 -32.97 -1.69
N GLU A 138 -9.54 -33.72 -0.61
CA GLU A 138 -10.67 -34.64 -0.45
C GLU A 138 -12.02 -33.93 -0.21
N GLY A 139 -12.05 -32.60 -0.21
CA GLY A 139 -13.25 -31.80 0.05
C GLY A 139 -13.70 -31.83 1.51
N LYS A 140 -12.82 -32.25 2.43
CA LYS A 140 -13.09 -32.30 3.87
C LYS A 140 -12.60 -31.04 4.57
N SER A 141 -13.05 -30.83 5.80
CA SER A 141 -12.60 -29.71 6.63
C SER A 141 -11.45 -30.09 7.55
N ALA A 142 -10.45 -29.22 7.67
CA ALA A 142 -9.41 -29.33 8.68
C ALA A 142 -9.73 -28.40 9.86
N ASN A 143 -9.50 -28.87 11.10
CA ASN A 143 -9.72 -28.08 12.31
C ASN A 143 -8.45 -28.06 13.17
N PHE A 144 -8.11 -26.90 13.71
CA PHE A 144 -6.98 -26.72 14.63
C PHE A 144 -7.22 -25.49 15.50
N SER A 145 -6.46 -25.32 16.58
CA SER A 145 -6.55 -24.10 17.40
C SER A 145 -5.79 -22.94 16.74
N LEU A 146 -6.29 -21.71 16.89
CA LEU A 146 -5.63 -20.51 16.40
C LEU A 146 -4.19 -20.43 16.89
N TYR A 147 -3.95 -20.75 18.16
CA TYR A 147 -2.61 -20.69 18.75
C TYR A 147 -1.69 -21.79 18.18
N GLY A 148 -2.22 -22.97 17.86
CA GLY A 148 -1.46 -24.06 17.26
C GLY A 148 -1.23 -23.91 15.75
N GLY A 149 -2.03 -23.09 15.06
CA GLY A 149 -1.97 -22.86 13.62
C GLY A 149 -1.64 -21.41 13.23
N ALA A 150 -1.08 -20.61 14.13
CA ALA A 150 -0.93 -19.16 13.94
C ALA A 150 -0.08 -18.79 12.72
N GLU A 151 1.06 -19.46 12.53
CA GLU A 151 1.95 -19.28 11.37
C GLU A 151 1.22 -19.62 10.06
N LEU A 152 0.45 -20.71 10.05
CA LEU A 152 -0.32 -21.15 8.90
C LEU A 152 -1.44 -20.15 8.57
N VAL A 153 -2.14 -19.66 9.60
CA VAL A 153 -3.18 -18.64 9.45
C VAL A 153 -2.60 -17.35 8.88
N ALA A 154 -1.50 -16.84 9.45
CA ALA A 154 -0.85 -15.62 8.96
C ALA A 154 -0.32 -15.77 7.53
N ALA A 155 0.13 -16.98 7.15
CA ALA A 155 0.64 -17.25 5.82
C ALA A 155 -0.48 -17.34 4.75
N LEU A 156 -1.63 -17.94 5.09
CA LEU A 156 -2.77 -18.07 4.18
C LEU A 156 -3.57 -16.77 4.07
N TYR A 157 -3.81 -16.09 5.19
CA TYR A 157 -4.69 -14.94 5.27
C TYR A 157 -3.91 -13.62 5.33
N ASP A 158 -3.19 -13.35 4.24
CA ASP A 158 -2.27 -12.21 4.10
C ASP A 158 -2.96 -10.84 3.90
N GLY A 159 -4.29 -10.80 3.88
CA GLY A 159 -5.08 -9.60 3.64
C GLY A 159 -5.15 -9.15 2.18
N LYS A 160 -4.47 -9.86 1.26
CA LYS A 160 -4.43 -9.56 -0.18
C LYS A 160 -5.13 -10.63 -1.00
N ALA A 161 -4.60 -11.84 -0.97
CA ALA A 161 -5.20 -12.97 -1.64
C ALA A 161 -6.43 -13.46 -0.85
N MET A 162 -6.29 -13.54 0.48
CA MET A 162 -7.38 -13.93 1.38
C MET A 162 -7.36 -13.08 2.65
N GLY A 163 -8.49 -12.45 2.95
CA GLY A 163 -8.67 -11.68 4.18
C GLY A 163 -8.97 -12.57 5.39
N PRO A 164 -8.43 -12.27 6.58
CA PRO A 164 -8.65 -13.07 7.78
C PRO A 164 -10.09 -13.02 8.32
N TRP A 165 -10.90 -12.05 7.89
CA TRP A 165 -12.35 -12.02 8.15
C TRP A 165 -13.10 -13.29 7.69
N ARG A 166 -12.48 -14.08 6.81
CA ARG A 166 -12.97 -15.40 6.39
C ARG A 166 -13.01 -16.41 7.52
N ILE A 167 -12.11 -16.31 8.49
CA ILE A 167 -12.00 -17.24 9.63
C ILE A 167 -12.22 -16.56 10.99
N ILE A 168 -12.12 -15.23 11.07
CA ILE A 168 -12.40 -14.44 12.28
C ILE A 168 -13.52 -13.45 11.96
N LYS A 169 -14.73 -13.71 12.44
CA LYS A 169 -15.94 -12.96 12.11
C LYS A 169 -16.09 -11.68 12.92
N SER A 170 -16.96 -10.79 12.43
CA SER A 170 -17.25 -9.50 13.05
C SER A 170 -17.60 -9.61 14.55
N GLY A 171 -18.47 -10.57 14.91
CA GLY A 171 -18.89 -10.82 16.29
C GLY A 171 -17.80 -11.39 17.21
N GLU A 172 -16.65 -11.74 16.66
CA GLU A 172 -15.50 -12.26 17.40
C GLU A 172 -14.46 -11.19 17.77
N THR A 173 -14.75 -9.92 17.45
CA THR A 173 -13.92 -8.78 17.80
C THR A 173 -13.88 -8.61 19.33
N PRO A 174 -12.70 -8.59 19.98
CA PRO A 174 -12.59 -8.62 21.44
C PRO A 174 -12.76 -7.20 22.04
N LEU A 175 -13.90 -6.55 21.84
CA LEU A 175 -14.14 -5.15 22.23
C LEU A 175 -13.97 -4.90 23.74
N CYS A 176 -14.26 -5.90 24.57
CA CYS A 176 -14.21 -5.83 26.03
C CYS A 176 -13.08 -6.67 26.65
N GLY A 177 -12.10 -7.13 25.85
CA GLY A 177 -11.02 -7.96 26.37
C GLY A 177 -10.02 -7.19 27.24
N ALA A 178 -9.28 -7.92 28.07
CA ALA A 178 -8.22 -7.33 28.89
C ALA A 178 -7.10 -6.75 28.01
N ARG A 179 -6.60 -5.58 28.38
CA ARG A 179 -5.49 -4.91 27.68
C ARG A 179 -4.16 -5.44 28.21
N SER A 180 -3.18 -5.64 27.33
CA SER A 180 -1.88 -6.24 27.63
C SER A 180 -0.72 -5.40 27.08
N PRO A 181 -0.29 -4.34 27.81
CA PRO A 181 0.85 -3.50 27.41
C PRO A 181 2.15 -4.29 27.24
N ASP A 182 2.36 -5.33 28.05
CA ASP A 182 3.57 -6.18 28.03
C ASP A 182 3.74 -6.94 26.70
N LEU A 183 2.62 -7.20 26.03
CA LEU A 183 2.58 -7.81 24.70
C LEU A 183 2.48 -6.77 23.57
N GLY A 184 2.44 -5.48 23.90
CA GLY A 184 2.39 -4.40 22.93
C GLY A 184 3.72 -4.09 22.24
N TYR A 185 3.64 -3.22 21.22
CA TYR A 185 4.78 -2.56 20.58
C TYR A 185 4.79 -1.08 20.98
N ASP A 186 5.63 -0.73 21.94
CA ASP A 186 5.84 0.64 22.40
C ASP A 186 7.34 0.98 22.46
N PRO A 187 8.00 1.10 21.29
CA PRO A 187 9.43 1.38 21.26
C PRO A 187 9.73 2.83 21.66
N VAL A 188 10.94 3.05 22.17
CA VAL A 188 11.48 4.40 22.31
C VAL A 188 11.68 5.02 20.93
N LYS A 189 11.19 6.24 20.75
CA LYS A 189 11.33 6.97 19.49
C LYS A 189 12.79 7.23 19.14
N ALA A 190 13.13 7.07 17.86
CA ALA A 190 14.42 7.42 17.34
C ALA A 190 14.68 8.94 17.48
N LYS A 191 15.87 9.30 17.94
CA LYS A 191 16.28 10.70 18.10
C LYS A 191 16.71 11.35 16.78
N ALA A 192 17.23 10.55 15.85
CA ALA A 192 17.70 10.99 14.55
C ALA A 192 17.41 9.91 13.50
N PHE A 193 17.13 10.35 12.27
CA PHE A 193 16.87 9.52 11.11
C PHE A 193 17.13 10.32 9.84
N GLY A 194 17.55 9.64 8.76
CA GLY A 194 17.83 10.30 7.48
C GLY A 194 16.58 10.60 6.68
N LEU A 195 16.42 11.84 6.20
CA LEU A 195 15.38 12.23 5.25
C LEU A 195 15.97 12.20 3.83
N ASP A 196 15.82 11.07 3.15
CA ASP A 196 16.11 10.98 1.73
C ASP A 196 14.81 11.22 0.95
N VAL A 197 14.81 12.24 0.11
CA VAL A 197 13.65 12.63 -0.70
C VAL A 197 14.11 12.81 -2.13
N PRO A 198 13.52 12.09 -3.09
CA PRO A 198 13.91 12.20 -4.49
C PRO A 198 13.54 13.59 -5.02
N ARG A 199 14.15 13.95 -6.15
CA ARG A 199 13.83 15.23 -6.80
C ARG A 199 12.54 15.12 -7.60
N PHE A 200 11.80 16.22 -7.63
CA PHE A 200 10.53 16.31 -8.34
C PHE A 200 10.46 17.52 -9.27
N TYR A 201 9.74 17.36 -10.38
CA TYR A 201 9.24 18.47 -11.18
C TYR A 201 7.72 18.41 -11.33
N LYS A 202 7.08 19.57 -11.35
CA LYS A 202 5.73 19.74 -11.89
C LYS A 202 5.80 19.82 -13.40
N ILE A 203 4.87 19.15 -14.08
CA ILE A 203 4.75 19.24 -15.53
C ILE A 203 4.16 20.60 -15.93
N SER A 204 3.17 21.08 -15.18
CA SER A 204 2.69 22.47 -15.21
C SER A 204 2.14 22.85 -13.83
N GLU A 205 1.84 24.13 -13.59
CA GLU A 205 1.30 24.59 -12.30
C GLU A 205 -0.08 23.99 -11.97
N ASN A 206 -0.87 23.67 -12.99
CA ASN A 206 -2.24 23.16 -12.82
C ASN A 206 -2.35 21.64 -12.98
N ASP A 207 -1.26 20.95 -13.34
CA ASP A 207 -1.25 19.49 -13.47
C ASP A 207 -0.93 18.84 -12.11
N THR A 208 -1.57 17.73 -11.79
CA THR A 208 -1.29 16.95 -10.58
C THR A 208 -0.20 15.91 -10.80
N SER A 209 0.14 15.60 -12.05
CA SER A 209 1.23 14.72 -12.44
C SER A 209 2.58 15.33 -12.11
N ARG A 210 3.53 14.49 -11.70
CA ARG A 210 4.88 14.90 -11.33
C ARG A 210 5.90 14.05 -12.06
N LEU A 211 7.05 14.63 -12.37
CA LEU A 211 8.24 13.86 -12.68
C LEU A 211 8.99 13.57 -11.41
N ILE A 212 9.48 12.34 -11.26
CA ILE A 212 10.40 11.92 -10.20
C ILE A 212 11.74 11.56 -10.84
N GLN A 213 12.85 11.92 -10.19
CA GLN A 213 14.18 11.44 -10.59
C GLN A 213 14.45 10.07 -9.96
N GLY A 214 14.66 9.07 -10.81
CA GLY A 214 15.08 7.73 -10.38
C GLY A 214 16.53 7.69 -9.89
N SER A 215 16.91 6.59 -9.25
CA SER A 215 18.30 6.35 -8.82
C SER A 215 19.29 6.24 -9.98
N ASP A 216 18.79 5.93 -11.18
CA ASP A 216 19.55 5.93 -12.43
C ASP A 216 19.69 7.33 -13.06
N GLY A 217 19.20 8.37 -12.38
CA GLY A 217 19.24 9.76 -12.82
C GLY A 217 18.17 10.14 -13.84
N ASN A 218 17.38 9.18 -14.35
CA ASN A 218 16.35 9.44 -15.36
C ASN A 218 15.06 9.98 -14.72
N TRP A 219 14.43 10.94 -15.41
CA TRP A 219 13.14 11.50 -14.99
C TRP A 219 11.97 10.70 -15.56
N ARG A 220 10.98 10.40 -14.72
CA ARG A 220 9.81 9.58 -15.08
C ARG A 220 8.53 10.19 -14.55
N CYS A 221 7.43 10.03 -15.29
CA CYS A 221 6.08 10.36 -14.84
C CYS A 221 5.37 9.08 -14.39
N GLU A 222 5.32 8.81 -13.09
CA GLU A 222 4.73 7.61 -12.49
C GLU A 222 3.36 7.84 -11.81
N GLY A 223 2.67 8.92 -12.21
CA GLY A 223 1.31 9.23 -11.79
C GLY A 223 1.14 10.62 -11.16
N TRP A 224 0.06 10.77 -10.40
CA TRP A 224 -0.32 12.00 -9.72
C TRP A 224 0.42 12.19 -8.39
N ASP A 225 0.51 13.43 -7.92
CA ASP A 225 1.12 13.85 -6.66
C ASP A 225 0.77 12.95 -5.46
N TYR A 226 -0.52 12.71 -5.24
CA TYR A 226 -1.01 11.87 -4.15
C TYR A 226 -0.57 10.41 -4.30
N SER A 227 -0.38 9.93 -5.53
CA SER A 227 0.04 8.54 -5.81
C SER A 227 1.50 8.33 -5.42
N TYR A 228 2.36 9.33 -5.61
CA TYR A 228 3.75 9.28 -5.14
C TYR A 228 3.82 9.22 -3.62
N VAL A 229 3.07 10.07 -2.93
CA VAL A 229 3.03 10.08 -1.46
C VAL A 229 2.47 8.76 -0.94
N ALA A 230 1.38 8.25 -1.51
CA ALA A 230 0.79 6.97 -1.13
C ALA A 230 1.79 5.80 -1.29
N ARG A 231 2.49 5.73 -2.42
CA ARG A 231 3.49 4.69 -2.68
C ARG A 231 4.63 4.77 -1.66
N TYR A 232 5.13 5.98 -1.38
CA TYR A 232 6.15 6.20 -0.37
C TYR A 232 5.69 5.75 1.02
N VAL A 233 4.50 6.19 1.48
CA VAL A 233 3.89 5.77 2.75
C VAL A 233 3.90 4.25 2.88
N LYS A 234 3.46 3.52 1.85
CA LYS A 234 3.41 2.05 1.85
C LYS A 234 4.77 1.40 2.12
N THR A 235 5.88 2.03 1.72
CA THR A 235 7.23 1.50 1.91
C THR A 235 7.85 1.80 3.27
N LEU A 236 7.25 2.69 4.07
CA LEU A 236 7.88 3.20 5.30
C LEU A 236 7.86 2.24 6.49
N TRP A 237 7.15 1.11 6.42
CA TRP A 237 7.00 0.20 7.57
C TRP A 237 8.34 -0.34 8.10
N GLU A 238 9.31 -0.65 7.21
CA GLU A 238 10.65 -1.09 7.63
C GLU A 238 11.46 0.02 8.30
N ALA A 239 11.35 1.24 7.75
CA ALA A 239 12.01 2.41 8.32
C ALA A 239 11.42 2.74 9.70
N GLU A 240 10.11 2.60 9.88
CA GLU A 240 9.46 2.80 11.18
C GLU A 240 9.86 1.73 12.21
N LEU A 241 10.07 0.48 11.80
CA LEU A 241 10.58 -0.56 12.69
C LEU A 241 12.04 -0.31 13.10
N ARG A 242 12.86 0.22 12.19
CA ARG A 242 14.28 0.55 12.43
C ARG A 242 14.44 1.82 13.25
N GLU A 243 13.61 2.82 12.98
CA GLU A 243 13.67 4.18 13.52
C GLU A 243 12.26 4.63 13.96
N PRO A 244 11.78 4.13 15.12
CA PRO A 244 10.41 4.36 15.56
C PRO A 244 10.06 5.83 15.72
N GLY A 245 8.87 6.21 15.26
CA GLY A 245 8.36 7.58 15.26
C GLY A 245 8.81 8.43 14.07
N SER A 246 9.67 7.92 13.18
CA SER A 246 10.21 8.68 12.05
C SER A 246 9.17 8.93 10.94
N TYR A 247 8.16 8.06 10.82
CA TYR A 247 7.22 8.08 9.69
C TYR A 247 6.54 9.43 9.46
N ARG A 248 6.16 10.16 10.52
CA ARG A 248 5.46 11.46 10.39
C ARG A 248 6.34 12.50 9.70
N ALA A 249 7.59 12.60 10.11
CA ALA A 249 8.52 13.56 9.54
C ALA A 249 8.85 13.19 8.09
N ARG A 250 9.08 11.89 7.83
CA ARG A 250 9.31 11.34 6.48
C ARG A 250 8.18 11.67 5.52
N ILE A 251 6.92 11.38 5.90
CA ILE A 251 5.74 11.63 5.05
C ILE A 251 5.59 13.13 4.76
N LYS A 252 5.73 13.98 5.79
CA LYS A 252 5.63 15.44 5.62
C LYS A 252 6.70 15.99 4.70
N ALA A 253 7.97 15.59 4.89
CA ALA A 253 9.08 16.04 4.06
C ALA A 253 8.88 15.62 2.59
N TYR A 254 8.45 14.37 2.37
CA TYR A 254 8.17 13.87 1.03
C TYR A 254 7.01 14.61 0.36
N ARG A 255 5.89 14.82 1.08
CA ARG A 255 4.74 15.59 0.59
C ARG A 255 5.12 17.03 0.26
N GLU A 256 5.95 17.66 1.08
CA GLU A 256 6.44 19.02 0.83
C GLU A 256 7.34 19.08 -0.40
N ALA A 257 8.25 18.12 -0.61
CA ALA A 257 9.08 18.07 -1.80
C ALA A 257 8.26 17.90 -3.10
N VAL A 258 7.20 17.09 -3.06
CA VAL A 258 6.27 16.93 -4.19
C VAL A 258 5.50 18.23 -4.48
N LYS A 259 5.10 18.95 -3.42
CA LYS A 259 4.30 20.18 -3.53
C LYS A 259 5.13 21.40 -3.97
N SER A 260 6.32 21.55 -3.38
CA SER A 260 7.27 22.64 -3.64
C SER A 260 8.12 22.43 -4.89
N ALA A 261 7.94 21.29 -5.59
CA ALA A 261 8.62 20.99 -6.83
C ALA A 261 8.50 22.15 -7.84
N PRO A 262 9.61 22.58 -8.46
CA PRO A 262 9.55 23.57 -9.53
C PRO A 262 8.82 23.01 -10.77
N CYS A 263 8.32 23.88 -11.63
CA CYS A 263 7.91 23.45 -12.97
C CYS A 263 9.11 23.05 -13.82
N ILE A 264 8.91 22.10 -14.73
CA ILE A 264 9.88 21.82 -15.78
C ILE A 264 10.20 23.10 -16.57
N PRO A 265 11.43 23.25 -17.10
CA PRO A 265 11.77 24.36 -17.98
C PRO A 265 10.83 24.43 -19.20
N LYS A 266 10.57 25.65 -19.69
CA LYS A 266 9.74 25.86 -20.89
C LYS A 266 10.39 25.34 -22.18
N HIS A 267 11.71 25.26 -22.18
CA HIS A 267 12.50 24.80 -23.32
C HIS A 267 13.45 23.68 -22.87
N GLY A 268 13.99 22.93 -23.84
CA GLY A 268 14.95 21.87 -23.54
C GLY A 268 14.35 20.63 -22.87
N VAL A 269 13.03 20.44 -22.90
CA VAL A 269 12.38 19.21 -22.43
C VAL A 269 12.03 18.33 -23.63
N ARG A 270 12.47 17.08 -23.59
CA ARG A 270 12.12 16.04 -24.57
C ARG A 270 11.69 14.78 -23.86
N ILE A 271 10.71 14.10 -24.43
CA ILE A 271 10.26 12.80 -23.92
C ILE A 271 10.77 11.73 -24.88
N VAL A 272 11.46 10.73 -24.36
CA VAL A 272 12.05 9.65 -25.13
C VAL A 272 11.35 8.35 -24.78
N VAL A 273 10.81 7.69 -25.80
CA VAL A 273 10.19 6.37 -25.74
C VAL A 273 11.10 5.36 -26.44
N ASP A 274 11.57 4.35 -25.69
CA ASP A 274 12.36 3.23 -26.23
C ASP A 274 11.43 2.17 -26.83
N THR A 275 11.51 1.99 -28.14
CA THR A 275 10.65 1.06 -28.89
C THR A 275 11.15 -0.38 -28.86
N ASN A 276 12.30 -0.67 -28.25
CA ASN A 276 12.78 -2.04 -28.06
C ASN A 276 12.06 -2.77 -26.93
N ILE A 277 11.44 -2.02 -26.03
CA ILE A 277 10.77 -2.58 -24.86
C ILE A 277 9.38 -3.07 -25.29
N ALA A 278 9.18 -4.38 -25.22
CA ALA A 278 7.89 -4.99 -25.54
C ALA A 278 6.83 -4.53 -24.53
N LEU A 279 5.76 -3.94 -25.05
CA LEU A 279 4.62 -3.45 -24.27
C LEU A 279 3.40 -4.36 -24.44
N GLN A 280 2.53 -4.35 -23.44
CA GLN A 280 1.20 -4.94 -23.58
C GLN A 280 0.33 -4.09 -24.51
N GLU A 281 -0.72 -4.67 -25.08
CA GLU A 281 -1.58 -4.01 -26.08
C GLU A 281 -2.10 -2.64 -25.61
N TYR A 282 -2.52 -2.54 -24.35
CA TYR A 282 -3.01 -1.29 -23.76
C TYR A 282 -1.94 -0.20 -23.76
N ASP A 283 -0.75 -0.51 -23.25
CA ASP A 283 0.39 0.42 -23.16
C ASP A 283 0.89 0.83 -24.55
N GLN A 284 0.94 -0.12 -25.48
CA GLN A 284 1.26 0.16 -26.88
C GLN A 284 0.23 1.10 -27.51
N GLY A 285 -1.05 0.94 -27.18
CA GLY A 285 -2.12 1.83 -27.60
C GLY A 285 -1.93 3.27 -27.11
N ILE A 286 -1.43 3.45 -25.88
CA ILE A 286 -1.09 4.78 -25.34
C ILE A 286 0.05 5.41 -26.14
N VAL A 287 1.13 4.67 -26.37
CA VAL A 287 2.28 5.16 -27.16
C VAL A 287 1.84 5.57 -28.56
N ASN A 288 1.10 4.71 -29.26
CA ASN A 288 0.62 4.98 -30.61
C ASN A 288 -0.27 6.23 -30.67
N ARG A 289 -1.08 6.45 -29.64
CA ARG A 289 -1.94 7.64 -29.54
C ARG A 289 -1.11 8.90 -29.37
N ALA A 290 -0.09 8.87 -28.51
CA ALA A 290 0.81 10.00 -28.32
C ALA A 290 1.55 10.34 -29.62
N THR A 291 2.11 9.35 -30.31
CA THR A 291 2.84 9.58 -31.58
C THR A 291 1.95 10.06 -32.72
N THR A 292 0.66 9.73 -32.70
CA THR A 292 -0.30 10.23 -33.69
C THR A 292 -0.66 11.69 -33.45
N GLN A 293 -0.70 12.11 -32.19
CA GLN A 293 -1.24 13.42 -31.78
C GLN A 293 -0.17 14.48 -31.55
N LEU A 294 1.09 14.06 -31.33
CA LEU A 294 2.18 14.94 -30.97
C LEU A 294 3.30 14.95 -32.03
N PRO A 295 3.93 16.11 -32.25
CA PRO A 295 5.17 16.19 -33.02
C PRO A 295 6.23 15.26 -32.43
N HIS A 296 6.85 14.46 -33.30
CA HIS A 296 7.88 13.51 -32.89
C HIS A 296 8.93 13.31 -33.97
N THR A 297 10.07 12.80 -33.53
CA THR A 297 11.15 12.33 -34.41
C THR A 297 11.55 10.93 -33.99
N THR A 298 11.82 10.07 -34.98
CA THR A 298 12.29 8.70 -34.74
C THR A 298 13.77 8.61 -35.07
N ILE A 299 14.57 8.16 -34.11
CA ILE A 299 16.02 8.00 -34.26
C ILE A 299 16.40 6.60 -33.77
N GLY A 300 16.68 5.71 -34.72
CA GLY A 300 16.90 4.29 -34.41
C GLY A 300 15.67 3.71 -33.71
N ASN A 301 15.87 3.24 -32.48
CA ASN A 301 14.83 2.62 -31.66
C ASN A 301 14.28 3.58 -30.58
N GLU A 302 14.49 4.88 -30.74
CA GLU A 302 13.92 5.91 -29.87
C GLU A 302 12.91 6.76 -30.65
N VAL A 303 11.71 6.91 -30.09
CA VAL A 303 10.76 7.95 -30.50
C VAL A 303 10.89 9.12 -29.53
N ARG A 304 11.19 10.30 -30.07
CA ARG A 304 11.39 11.54 -29.32
C ARG A 304 10.20 12.45 -29.54
N LEU A 305 9.36 12.59 -28.52
CA LEU A 305 8.19 13.46 -28.51
C LEU A 305 8.60 14.86 -28.01
N GLU A 306 8.05 15.88 -28.66
CA GLU A 306 8.15 17.26 -28.18
C GLU A 306 7.18 17.50 -27.03
N MET A 307 7.56 18.40 -26.12
CA MET A 307 6.69 18.78 -25.00
C MET A 307 5.48 19.56 -25.52
N PRO A 308 4.23 19.12 -25.26
CA PRO A 308 3.06 19.86 -25.70
C PRO A 308 2.94 21.20 -24.97
N GLU A 309 2.67 22.29 -25.70
CA GLU A 309 2.38 23.61 -25.09
C GLU A 309 0.93 23.69 -24.57
N GLU A 310 0.00 22.98 -25.23
CA GLU A 310 -1.40 22.99 -24.86
C GLU A 310 -1.65 22.07 -23.66
N ALA A 311 -2.22 22.62 -22.58
CA ALA A 311 -2.53 21.87 -21.36
C ALA A 311 -3.42 20.65 -21.62
N SER A 312 -4.33 20.73 -22.59
CA SER A 312 -5.22 19.64 -22.98
C SER A 312 -4.47 18.45 -23.61
N MET A 313 -3.24 18.64 -24.07
CA MET A 313 -2.43 17.61 -24.72
C MET A 313 -1.44 16.93 -23.75
N LEU A 314 -1.30 17.46 -22.53
CA LEU A 314 -0.37 16.92 -21.53
C LEU A 314 -0.70 15.47 -21.15
N TYR A 315 -1.98 15.07 -21.14
CA TYR A 315 -2.36 13.70 -20.79
C TYR A 315 -1.74 12.64 -21.69
N PHE A 316 -1.41 12.97 -22.95
CA PHE A 316 -0.76 12.05 -23.87
C PHE A 316 0.67 11.71 -23.46
N VAL A 317 1.34 12.64 -22.77
CA VAL A 317 2.73 12.45 -22.33
C VAL A 317 2.82 12.00 -20.87
N THR A 318 1.88 12.41 -20.02
CA THR A 318 1.85 11.99 -18.61
C THR A 318 1.36 10.56 -18.41
N GLY A 319 0.61 10.03 -19.38
CA GLY A 319 0.12 8.65 -19.37
C GLY A 319 1.07 7.62 -19.99
N LEU A 320 2.23 8.03 -20.53
CA LEU A 320 3.15 7.12 -21.21
C LEU A 320 3.70 6.04 -20.25
N PRO A 321 3.89 4.79 -20.71
CA PRO A 321 4.40 3.72 -19.87
C PRO A 321 5.80 4.02 -19.35
N VAL A 322 5.97 3.98 -18.02
CA VAL A 322 7.23 4.27 -17.33
C VAL A 322 8.34 3.29 -17.71
N SER A 323 7.98 2.05 -18.08
CA SER A 323 8.92 1.01 -18.47
C SER A 323 9.76 1.37 -19.70
N CYS A 324 9.21 2.18 -20.62
CA CYS A 324 9.87 2.57 -21.86
C CYS A 324 10.09 4.07 -22.02
N THR A 325 9.67 4.88 -21.05
CA THR A 325 9.67 6.35 -21.20
C THR A 325 10.60 7.02 -20.21
N LYS A 326 11.41 7.95 -20.71
CA LYS A 326 12.23 8.88 -19.91
C LYS A 326 12.04 10.31 -20.37
N TRP A 327 12.10 11.24 -19.43
CA TRP A 327 12.08 12.67 -19.68
C TRP A 327 13.51 13.20 -19.63
N VAL A 328 13.94 13.85 -20.70
CA VAL A 328 15.26 14.45 -20.83
C VAL A 328 15.11 15.96 -20.73
N ILE A 329 15.75 16.55 -19.73
CA ILE A 329 15.73 17.99 -19.46
C ILE A 329 17.16 18.49 -19.70
N THR A 330 17.38 19.23 -20.79
CA THR A 330 18.72 19.64 -21.25
C THR A 330 19.17 20.99 -20.70
N ASP A 331 18.23 21.84 -20.30
CA ASP A 331 18.56 23.09 -19.61
C ASP A 331 18.84 22.78 -18.14
N SER A 332 19.97 23.29 -17.64
CA SER A 332 20.46 23.06 -16.27
C SER A 332 19.32 23.18 -15.26
N ALA A 333 18.96 22.04 -14.67
CA ALA A 333 17.98 21.94 -13.61
C ALA A 333 18.21 23.04 -12.56
N PRO A 334 17.19 23.81 -12.13
CA PRO A 334 17.34 24.65 -10.95
C PRO A 334 17.91 23.83 -9.79
N THR A 335 19.03 24.30 -9.26
CA THR A 335 19.86 23.65 -8.22
C THR A 335 19.14 23.55 -6.87
N GLU A 336 17.95 24.13 -6.73
CA GLU A 336 17.25 24.33 -5.48
C GLU A 336 16.12 23.30 -5.27
N GLN A 337 16.50 22.06 -5.02
CA GLN A 337 15.79 21.25 -4.03
C GLN A 337 16.83 20.92 -2.96
N LEU A 338 17.12 21.95 -2.13
CA LEU A 338 18.02 21.82 -1.00
C LEU A 338 17.53 20.67 -0.12
N CYS A 339 18.45 19.75 0.19
CA CYS A 339 18.26 18.71 1.18
C CYS A 339 17.59 19.34 2.42
N LEU A 340 16.35 18.92 2.70
CA LEU A 340 15.75 19.14 4.02
C LEU A 340 16.52 18.25 5.00
N LEU A 341 17.74 18.68 5.34
CA LEU A 341 18.50 18.12 6.44
C LEU A 341 17.69 18.37 7.70
N ALA A 342 17.29 17.27 8.32
CA ALA A 342 16.49 17.23 9.52
C ALA A 342 17.09 18.15 10.61
N GLY A 343 16.24 19.01 11.15
CA GLY A 343 16.41 19.58 12.49
C GLY A 343 15.71 18.72 13.52
#